data_AF-A0AAD6Z6G9-F1
#
_entry.id   AF-A0AAD6Z6G9-F1
#
_cell.length_a   1.000
_cell.length_b   1.000
_cell.length_c   1.000
_cell.angle_alpha   90.00
_cell.angle_beta   90.00
_cell.angle_gamma   90.00
#
_symmetry.space_group_name_H-M   'P 1'
#
loop_
_entity.id
_entity.type
_entity.pdbx_description
1 polymer ?
#
loop_
_entity_poly.entity_id
_entity_poly.type
_entity_poly.pdbx_seq_one_letter_code
_entity_poly.pdbx_strand_id
1 'polypeptide(L)' 'LKVTIHGSCLNTGKVSASTGVAAYWGPSSRLNMSARVWGGQMSPQVELVAAWLAIKTAPL' A
#
# COMPACT_ATOMS: atom_id res chain seq x y z
N LEU A 1 14.26 -10.66 5.58
CA LEU A 1 12.97 -10.87 4.90
C LEU A 1 12.87 -9.96 3.69
N LYS A 2 12.27 -10.43 2.59
CA LYS A 2 11.99 -9.60 1.41
C LYS A 2 10.48 -9.37 1.35
N VAL A 3 10.08 -8.12 1.07
CA VAL A 3 8.70 -7.73 0.82
C VAL A 3 8.64 -6.92 -0.46
N THR A 4 7.60 -7.13 -1.27
CA THR A 4 7.27 -6.27 -2.41
C THR A 4 6.05 -5.45 -2.03
N ILE A 5 6.13 -4.13 -2.19
CA ILE A 5 5.04 -3.20 -1.92
C ILE A 5 4.60 -2.53 -3.21
N HIS A 6 3.35 -2.07 -3.25
CA HIS A 6 2.85 -1.24 -4.32
C HIS A 6 1.69 -0.36 -3.83
N GLY A 7 1.65 0.87 -4.30
CA GLY A 7 0.60 1.85 -4.04
C GLY A 7 0.00 2.33 -5.36
N SER A 8 -1.33 2.35 -5.46
CA SER A 8 -2.01 2.83 -6.66
C SER A 8 -3.03 3.90 -6.31
N CYS A 9 -3.13 4.91 -7.17
CA CYS A 9 -4.13 5.97 -7.12
C CYS A 9 -4.83 6.05 -8.47
N LEU A 10 -6.14 5.85 -8.46
CA LEU A 10 -7.01 6.15 -9.60
C LEU A 10 -7.49 7.60 -9.49
N ASN A 11 -7.52 8.33 -10.61
CA ASN A 11 -7.91 9.75 -10.65
C ASN A 11 -7.01 10.65 -9.78
N THR A 12 -5.71 10.44 -9.83
CA THR A 12 -4.69 11.20 -9.09
C THR A 12 -4.89 12.71 -9.22
N GLY A 13 -4.84 13.41 -8.08
CA GLY A 13 -5.00 14.86 -7.98
C GLY A 13 -6.46 15.35 -8.00
N LYS A 14 -7.45 14.45 -8.04
CA LYS A 14 -8.87 14.81 -7.97
C LYS A 14 -9.47 14.46 -6.62
N VAL A 15 -10.54 15.18 -6.24
CA VAL A 15 -11.35 14.86 -5.04
C VAL A 15 -11.94 13.45 -5.12
N SER A 16 -12.22 12.97 -6.33
CA SER A 16 -12.71 11.61 -6.61
C SER A 16 -11.60 10.54 -6.62
N ALA A 17 -10.39 10.86 -6.16
CA ALA A 17 -9.29 9.91 -6.14
C ALA A 17 -9.65 8.68 -5.29
N SER A 18 -9.28 7.50 -5.79
CA SER A 18 -9.44 6.24 -5.08
C SER A 18 -8.08 5.57 -4.97
N THR A 19 -7.64 5.29 -3.75
CA THR A 19 -6.29 4.82 -3.49
C THR A 19 -6.27 3.47 -2.78
N GLY A 20 -5.29 2.65 -3.15
CA GLY A 20 -5.10 1.33 -2.57
C GLY A 20 -3.61 1.00 -2.44
N VAL A 21 -3.28 0.22 -1.43
CA VAL A 21 -1.93 -0.27 -1.15
C VAL A 21 -1.94 -1.78 -1.05
N ALA A 22 -0.80 -2.40 -1.34
CA ALA A 22 -0.58 -3.82 -1.16
C ALA A 22 0.84 -4.11 -0.68
N ALA A 23 0.98 -5.18 0.10
CA ALA A 23 2.25 -5.77 0.49
C ALA A 23 2.22 -7.28 0.25
N TYR A 24 3.27 -7.79 -0.40
CA TYR A 24 3.45 -9.19 -0.74
C TYR A 24 4.74 -9.73 -0.13
N TRP A 25 4.59 -10.70 0.76
CA TRP A 25 5.65 -11.35 1.51
C TRP A 25 6.01 -12.74 0.96
N GLY A 26 5.26 -13.23 -0.03
CA GLY A 26 5.47 -14.53 -0.68
C GLY A 26 4.18 -15.34 -0.85
N PRO A 27 4.21 -16.46 -1.58
CA PRO A 27 3.04 -17.30 -1.82
C PRO A 27 2.43 -17.77 -0.49
N SER A 28 1.11 -17.64 -0.35
CA SER A 28 0.33 -18.08 0.83
C SER A 28 0.79 -17.48 2.17
N SER A 29 1.62 -16.44 2.17
CA SER A 29 1.99 -15.76 3.40
C SER A 29 0.78 -15.08 4.03
N ARG A 30 0.55 -15.33 5.32
CA ARG A 30 -0.51 -14.68 6.11
C ARG A 30 -0.29 -13.18 6.28
N LEU A 31 0.91 -12.69 5.96
CA LEU A 31 1.26 -11.28 6.00
C LEU A 31 0.90 -10.54 4.70
N ASN A 32 0.53 -11.26 3.63
CA ASN A 32 0.06 -10.64 2.40
C ASN A 32 -1.20 -9.83 2.68
N MET A 33 -1.23 -8.57 2.23
CA MET A 33 -2.35 -7.69 2.48
C MET A 33 -2.58 -6.70 1.34
N SER A 34 -3.83 -6.27 1.23
CA SER A 34 -4.25 -5.12 0.43
C SER A 34 -5.25 -4.29 1.22
N ALA A 35 -5.17 -2.97 1.10
CA ALA A 35 -6.03 -2.06 1.84
C ALA A 35 -6.36 -0.81 1.02
N ARG A 36 -7.56 -0.26 1.25
CA ARG A 36 -7.92 1.07 0.75
C ARG A 36 -7.26 2.13 1.64
N VAL A 37 -6.70 3.16 1.01
CA VAL A 37 -6.19 4.34 1.71
C VAL A 37 -7.23 5.45 1.58
N TRP A 38 -7.51 6.14 2.68
CA TRP A 38 -8.40 7.30 2.69
C TRP A 38 -7.57 8.57 2.75
N GLY A 39 -8.00 9.62 2.04
CA GLY A 39 -7.32 10.92 2.04
C GLY A 39 -6.06 11.01 1.18
N GLY A 40 -5.49 9.89 0.73
CA GLY A 40 -4.44 9.89 -0.28
C GLY A 40 -5.02 10.28 -1.64
N GLN A 41 -4.52 11.36 -2.24
CA GLN A 41 -4.92 11.81 -3.58
C GLN A 41 -3.77 11.75 -4.59
N MET A 42 -2.55 11.45 -4.16
CA MET A 42 -1.35 11.43 -5.00
C MET A 42 -0.66 10.07 -4.98
N SER A 43 -0.30 9.53 -6.15
CA SER A 43 0.34 8.21 -6.27
C SER A 43 1.61 8.05 -5.40
N PRO A 44 2.54 9.03 -5.34
CA PRO A 44 3.72 8.90 -4.48
C PRO A 44 3.39 8.82 -2.98
N GLN A 45 2.33 9.50 -2.52
CA GLN A 45 1.89 9.39 -1.12
C GLN A 45 1.41 7.97 -0.82
N VAL A 46 0.68 7.35 -1.76
CA VAL A 46 0.13 6.01 -1.57
C VAL A 46 1.23 4.96 -1.54
N GLU A 47 2.28 5.11 -2.36
CA GLU A 47 3.47 4.25 -2.31
C GLU A 47 4.20 4.33 -0.95
N LEU A 48 4.34 5.53 -0.39
CA LEU A 48 4.92 5.71 0.96
C LEU A 48 4.05 5.07 2.05
N VAL A 49 2.72 5.14 1.92
CA VAL A 49 1.80 4.45 2.83
C VAL A 49 1.97 2.93 2.73
N ALA A 50 2.18 2.39 1.53
CA ALA A 50 2.46 0.96 1.36
C ALA A 50 3.75 0.54 2.08
N ALA A 51 4.80 1.36 1.98
CA ALA A 51 6.06 1.13 2.68
C ALA A 51 5.89 1.17 4.21
N TRP A 52 5.21 2.19 4.73
CA TRP A 52 4.94 2.32 6.17
C TRP A 52 4.14 1.12 6.70
N LEU A 53 3.11 0.68 5.98
CA LEU A 53 2.29 -0.46 6.37
C LEU A 53 3.11 -1.76 6.41
N ALA A 54 3.96 -1.99 5.41
CA ALA A 54 4.85 -3.16 5.39
C ALA A 54 5.84 -3.14 6.57
N ILE A 55 6.44 -1.99 6.89
CA ILE A 55 7.35 -1.87 8.04
C ILE A 55 6.60 -2.12 9.37
N LYS A 56 5.42 -1.53 9.55
CA LYS A 56 4.62 -1.66 10.77
C LYS A 56 4.17 -3.11 11.03
N THR A 57 3.97 -3.88 9.98
CA THR A 57 3.44 -5.25 10.04
C THR A 57 4.54 -6.31 9.89
N ALA A 58 5.79 -5.88 9.72
CA ALA A 58 6.93 -6.78 9.65
C ALA A 58 7.05 -7.55 10.97
N PRO A 59 7.24 -8.88 10.91
CA PRO A 59 7.55 -9.67 12.10
C PRO A 59 8.94 -9.26 12.63
N LEU A 60 9.06 -9.18 13.96
CA LEU A 60 10.32 -8.94 14.67
C LEU A 60 11.31 -10.09 14.44
#